data_AF-A0A0H2S756-F1
#
_entry.id   AF-A0A0H2S756-F1
#
_cell.length_a   1.000
_cell.length_b   1.000
_cell.length_c   1.000
_cell.angle_alpha   90.00
_cell.angle_beta   90.00
_cell.angle_gamma   90.00
#
_symmetry.space_group_name_H-M   'P 1'
#
loop_
_entity.id
_entity.type
_entity.pdbx_description
1 polymer ?
#
loop_
_entity_poly.entity_id
_entity_poly.type
_entity_poly.pdbx_seq_one_letter_code
_entity_poly.pdbx_strand_id
1 'polypeptide(L)'
;MLARGASRAVVRVARARPSRGFAAQADNVYLGNPTKEWLEKQASVEHHAEETTQLWRKISFFVAFPATLLTALWVRRVEAEHEAHEAHIKEEHGGELPPTPGYDYLNKRAKPFPWGMNSLFFNPHANKDMNEDSE
;
A
#
# COMPACT_ATOMS: atom_id res chain seq x y z
N MET A 1 -60.16 68.01 55.63
CA MET A 1 -59.87 66.87 54.72
C MET A 1 -59.62 67.44 53.33
N LEU A 2 -58.66 67.08 52.48
CA LEU A 2 -57.43 66.27 52.53
C LEU A 2 -56.70 66.67 51.22
N ALA A 3 -55.43 67.07 51.29
CA ALA A 3 -54.61 67.35 50.11
C ALA A 3 -54.32 66.07 49.32
N ARG A 4 -54.00 66.19 48.01
CA ARG A 4 -52.98 65.36 47.33
C ARG A 4 -52.78 65.81 45.87
N GLY A 5 -51.59 66.33 45.60
CA GLY A 5 -51.05 66.46 44.25
C GLY A 5 -50.68 65.09 43.68
N ALA A 6 -50.86 64.92 42.38
CA ALA A 6 -50.41 63.73 41.65
C ALA A 6 -49.04 64.02 41.04
N SER A 7 -48.05 63.18 41.36
CA SER A 7 -46.74 63.15 40.72
C SER A 7 -46.39 61.70 40.38
N ARG A 8 -45.64 61.56 39.27
CA ARG A 8 -44.87 60.39 38.79
C ARG A 8 -45.68 59.30 38.07
N ALA A 9 -45.14 58.58 37.08
CA ALA A 9 -43.77 58.50 36.53
C ALA A 9 -43.82 57.93 35.10
N VAL A 10 -42.88 58.34 34.24
CA VAL A 10 -42.66 57.71 32.93
C VAL A 10 -41.86 56.42 33.13
N VAL A 11 -42.44 55.27 32.82
CA VAL A 11 -41.75 53.98 32.81
C VAL A 11 -40.94 53.86 31.52
N ARG A 12 -39.61 53.89 31.61
CA ARG A 12 -38.74 53.51 30.48
C ARG A 12 -38.58 52.00 30.48
N VAL A 13 -39.16 51.33 29.49
CA VAL A 13 -38.94 49.90 29.23
C VAL A 13 -37.54 49.73 28.62
N ALA A 14 -36.61 49.19 29.40
CA ALA A 14 -35.31 48.76 28.88
C ALA A 14 -35.51 47.45 28.10
N ARG A 15 -35.32 47.48 26.77
CA ARG A 15 -35.25 46.26 25.96
C ARG A 15 -33.88 45.61 26.20
N ALA A 16 -33.88 44.39 26.73
CA ALA A 16 -32.68 43.58 26.87
C ALA A 16 -32.07 43.31 25.47
N ARG A 17 -30.78 43.63 25.32
CA ARG A 17 -30.02 43.37 24.10
C ARG A 17 -29.60 41.88 24.11
N PRO A 18 -29.82 41.09 23.05
CA PRO A 18 -29.37 39.70 23.05
C PRO A 18 -27.85 39.68 23.11
N SER A 19 -27.30 39.12 24.19
CA SER A 19 -25.87 38.83 24.28
C SER A 19 -25.54 37.79 23.22
N ARG A 20 -24.80 38.17 22.18
CA ARG A 20 -24.28 37.23 21.19
C ARG A 20 -23.31 36.28 21.90
N GLY A 21 -23.69 35.01 22.06
CA GLY A 21 -22.89 33.97 22.70
C GLY A 21 -21.72 33.48 21.85
N PHE A 22 -20.80 34.37 21.45
CA PHE A 22 -19.58 33.99 20.73
C PHE A 22 -18.46 33.44 21.64
N ALA A 23 -18.67 33.40 22.96
CA ALA A 23 -17.65 32.96 23.91
C ALA A 23 -17.48 31.44 24.02
N ALA A 24 -18.46 30.63 23.59
CA ALA A 24 -18.37 29.16 23.73
C ALA A 24 -17.49 28.47 22.67
N GLN A 25 -17.09 29.17 21.60
CA GLN A 25 -16.29 28.59 20.51
C GLN A 25 -14.76 28.70 20.76
N ALA A 26 -14.31 29.62 21.62
CA ALA A 26 -12.89 29.97 21.76
C ALA A 26 -12.13 29.13 22.81
N ASP A 27 -12.81 28.42 23.71
CA ASP A 27 -12.17 27.79 24.88
C ASP A 27 -11.40 26.48 24.59
N ASN A 28 -11.49 25.92 23.36
CA ASN A 28 -10.86 24.63 23.06
C ASN A 28 -9.54 24.71 22.27
N VAL A 29 -9.05 25.89 21.90
CA VAL A 29 -7.82 25.98 21.07
C VAL A 29 -6.55 26.04 21.94
N TYR A 30 -6.63 26.41 23.22
CA TYR A 30 -5.45 26.74 24.04
C TYR A 30 -4.98 25.66 25.04
N LEU A 31 -5.70 24.54 25.22
CA LEU A 31 -5.43 23.56 26.29
C LEU A 31 -5.27 22.09 25.83
N GLY A 32 -4.98 21.84 24.56
CA GLY A 32 -4.78 20.48 24.06
C GLY A 32 -6.06 19.62 24.03
N ASN A 33 -7.22 20.20 24.35
CA ASN A 33 -8.51 19.55 24.19
C ASN A 33 -8.95 19.66 22.72
N PRO A 34 -9.13 18.54 22.02
CA PRO A 34 -9.55 18.57 20.62
C PRO A 34 -10.94 19.19 20.47
N THR A 35 -11.15 19.92 19.37
CA THR A 35 -12.46 20.49 19.04
C THR A 35 -13.48 19.38 18.79
N LYS A 36 -14.75 19.62 19.12
CA LYS A 36 -15.84 18.65 18.91
C LYS A 36 -15.90 18.15 17.46
N GLU A 37 -15.74 19.06 16.50
CA GLU A 37 -15.70 18.73 15.07
C GLU A 37 -14.54 17.80 14.71
N TRP A 38 -13.37 17.99 15.34
CA TRP A 38 -12.22 17.11 15.12
C TRP A 38 -12.45 15.72 15.69
N LEU A 39 -13.07 15.62 16.87
CA LEU A 39 -13.44 14.34 17.50
C LEU A 39 -14.46 13.59 16.65
N GLU A 40 -15.49 14.27 16.13
CA GLU A 40 -16.49 13.68 15.24
C GLU A 40 -15.86 13.19 13.93
N LYS A 41 -14.93 13.96 13.36
CA LYS A 41 -14.19 13.55 12.16
C LYS A 41 -13.30 12.34 12.42
N GLN A 42 -12.61 12.29 13.55
CA GLN A 42 -11.81 11.12 13.96
C GLN A 42 -12.68 9.87 14.07
N ALA A 43 -13.80 9.94 14.78
CA ALA A 43 -14.73 8.82 14.91
C ALA A 43 -15.29 8.37 13.55
N SER A 44 -15.61 9.31 12.65
CA SER A 44 -16.04 9.00 11.28
C SER A 44 -14.96 8.28 10.48
N VAL A 45 -13.70 8.72 10.59
CA VAL A 45 -12.56 8.08 9.90
C VAL A 45 -12.31 6.68 10.46
N GLU A 46 -12.38 6.51 11.78
CA GLU A 46 -12.22 5.21 12.44
C GLU A 46 -13.29 4.21 11.99
N HIS A 47 -14.57 4.61 11.99
CA HIS A 47 -15.66 3.78 11.49
C HIS A 47 -15.48 3.39 10.02
N HIS A 48 -15.11 4.34 9.17
CA HIS A 48 -14.85 4.06 7.75
C HIS A 48 -13.63 3.14 7.56
N ALA A 49 -12.57 3.31 8.36
CA ALA A 49 -11.39 2.46 8.35
C ALA A 49 -11.73 1.02 8.76
N GLU A 50 -12.61 0.84 9.75
CA GLU A 50 -13.09 -0.48 10.15
C GLU A 50 -13.81 -1.19 9.00
N GLU A 51 -14.80 -0.54 8.38
CA GLU A 51 -15.57 -1.12 7.28
C GLU A 51 -14.70 -1.47 6.07
N THR A 52 -13.83 -0.54 5.68
CA THR A 52 -12.91 -0.74 4.54
C THR A 52 -11.91 -1.85 4.82
N THR A 53 -11.35 -1.93 6.04
CA THR A 53 -10.43 -3.01 6.41
C THR A 53 -11.13 -4.37 6.37
N GLN A 54 -12.37 -4.46 6.87
CA GLN A 54 -13.14 -5.70 6.80
C GLN A 54 -13.46 -6.10 5.35
N LEU A 55 -13.79 -5.13 4.48
CA LEU A 55 -14.00 -5.37 3.05
C LEU A 55 -12.74 -5.92 2.37
N TRP A 56 -11.59 -5.27 2.54
CA TRP A 56 -10.34 -5.70 1.95
C TRP A 56 -9.89 -7.07 2.46
N ARG A 57 -10.07 -7.35 3.76
CA ARG A 57 -9.81 -8.69 4.32
C ARG A 57 -10.63 -9.76 3.60
N LYS A 58 -11.92 -9.50 3.35
CA LYS A 58 -12.78 -10.44 2.60
C LYS A 58 -12.29 -10.62 1.17
N ILE A 59 -11.96 -9.55 0.45
CA ILE A 59 -11.44 -9.64 -0.92
C ILE A 59 -10.13 -10.45 -0.95
N SER A 60 -9.21 -10.22 -0.02
CA SER A 60 -7.97 -10.97 0.06
C SER A 60 -8.21 -12.47 0.25
N PHE A 61 -9.12 -12.87 1.15
CA PHE A 61 -9.36 -14.29 1.43
C PHE A 61 -10.29 -14.98 0.44
N PHE A 62 -11.28 -14.28 -0.12
CA PHE A 62 -12.28 -14.89 -1.01
C PHE A 62 -11.95 -14.73 -2.49
N VAL A 63 -11.04 -13.83 -2.86
CA VAL A 63 -10.65 -13.60 -4.26
C VAL A 63 -9.16 -13.85 -4.44
N ALA A 64 -8.30 -13.08 -3.76
CA ALA A 64 -6.86 -13.15 -4.01
C ALA A 64 -6.26 -14.51 -3.63
N PHE A 65 -6.66 -15.08 -2.49
CA PHE A 65 -6.14 -16.37 -2.04
C PHE A 65 -6.55 -17.54 -2.97
N PRO A 66 -7.84 -17.72 -3.34
CA PRO A 66 -8.21 -18.74 -4.34
C PRO A 66 -7.56 -18.53 -5.70
N ALA A 67 -7.46 -17.28 -6.18
CA ALA A 67 -6.80 -16.98 -7.44
C ALA A 67 -5.31 -17.38 -7.40
N THR A 68 -4.61 -17.04 -6.32
CA THR A 68 -3.20 -17.40 -6.11
C THR A 68 -3.02 -18.92 -6.08
N LEU A 69 -3.91 -19.66 -5.41
CA LEU A 69 -3.86 -21.12 -5.39
C LEU A 69 -4.04 -21.72 -6.79
N LEU A 70 -5.00 -21.22 -7.56
CA LEU A 70 -5.22 -21.68 -8.94
C LEU A 70 -3.99 -21.41 -9.82
N THR A 71 -3.42 -20.21 -9.73
CA THR A 71 -2.20 -19.86 -10.47
C THR A 71 -1.03 -20.73 -10.02
N ALA A 72 -0.86 -21.00 -8.72
CA ALA A 72 0.21 -21.86 -8.23
C ALA A 72 0.11 -23.29 -8.78
N LEU A 73 -1.10 -23.85 -8.85
CA LEU A 73 -1.32 -25.17 -9.46
C LEU A 73 -0.98 -25.17 -10.96
N TRP A 74 -1.40 -24.13 -11.67
CA TRP A 74 -1.09 -23.99 -13.10
C TRP A 74 0.41 -23.82 -13.36
N VAL A 75 1.09 -22.94 -12.62
CA VAL A 75 2.54 -22.75 -12.71
C VAL A 75 3.28 -24.05 -12.43
N ARG A 76 2.84 -24.83 -11.44
CA ARG A 76 3.47 -26.13 -11.13
C ARG A 76 3.40 -27.12 -12.29
N ARG A 77 2.30 -27.09 -13.06
CA ARG A 77 2.17 -27.91 -14.27
C ARG A 77 3.10 -27.42 -15.38
N VAL A 78 3.12 -26.11 -15.61
CA VAL A 78 4.00 -25.50 -16.61
C VAL A 78 5.47 -25.76 -16.28
N GLU A 79 5.86 -25.70 -15.01
CA GLU A 79 7.22 -26.02 -14.58
C GLU A 79 7.60 -27.48 -14.88
N ALA A 80 6.68 -28.43 -14.65
CA ALA A 80 6.90 -29.83 -15.01
C ALA A 80 7.04 -30.03 -16.53
N GLU A 81 6.31 -29.23 -17.35
CA GLU A 81 6.47 -29.22 -18.81
C GLU A 81 7.84 -28.66 -19.22
N HIS A 82 8.39 -27.66 -18.51
CA HIS A 82 9.74 -27.16 -18.74
C HIS A 82 10.81 -28.19 -18.37
N GLU A 83 10.68 -28.86 -17.23
CA GLU A 83 11.60 -29.92 -16.81
C GLU A 83 11.64 -31.06 -17.82
N ALA A 84 10.47 -31.48 -18.33
CA ALA A 84 10.37 -32.50 -19.35
C ALA A 84 11.02 -32.07 -20.68
N HIS A 85 10.85 -30.81 -21.08
CA HIS A 85 11.49 -30.29 -22.29
C HIS A 85 13.02 -30.24 -22.15
N GLU A 86 13.55 -29.80 -21.01
CA GLU A 86 14.99 -29.84 -20.74
C GLU A 86 15.54 -31.28 -20.74
N ALA A 87 14.81 -32.24 -20.17
CA ALA A 87 15.19 -33.65 -20.19
C ALA A 87 15.23 -34.20 -21.62
N HIS A 88 14.23 -33.90 -22.44
CA HIS A 88 14.19 -34.32 -23.85
C HIS A 88 15.37 -33.75 -24.65
N ILE A 89 15.68 -32.46 -24.47
CA ILE A 89 16.85 -31.84 -25.10
C ILE A 89 18.13 -32.57 -24.67
N LYS A 90 18.31 -32.85 -23.37
CA LYS A 90 19.49 -33.60 -22.89
C LYS A 90 19.56 -34.99 -23.54
N GLU A 91 18.45 -35.70 -23.65
CA GLU A 91 18.40 -37.02 -24.29
C GLU A 91 18.77 -36.97 -25.78
N GLU A 92 18.27 -35.99 -26.54
CA GLU A 92 18.61 -35.78 -27.95
C GLU A 92 20.10 -35.42 -28.16
N HIS A 93 20.71 -34.76 -27.17
CA HIS A 93 22.10 -34.32 -27.21
C HIS A 93 23.08 -35.26 -26.48
N GLY A 94 22.70 -36.52 -26.26
CA GLY A 94 23.62 -37.55 -25.73
C GLY A 94 23.82 -37.51 -24.22
N GLY A 95 22.89 -36.90 -23.48
CA GLY A 95 22.89 -36.80 -22.01
C GLY A 95 23.36 -35.45 -21.47
N GLU A 96 23.81 -34.54 -22.33
CA GLU A 96 24.28 -33.20 -21.95
C GLU A 96 23.44 -32.12 -22.61
N LEU A 97 23.34 -30.95 -21.97
CA LEU A 97 22.67 -29.80 -22.59
C LEU A 97 23.52 -29.28 -23.76
N PRO A 98 22.90 -28.84 -24.87
CA PRO A 98 23.63 -28.27 -25.99
C PRO A 98 24.41 -27.04 -25.52
N PRO A 99 25.63 -26.82 -26.04
CA PRO A 99 26.41 -25.65 -25.70
C PRO A 99 25.65 -24.39 -26.07
N THR A 100 25.65 -23.40 -25.17
CA THR A 100 25.01 -22.11 -25.44
C THR A 100 25.64 -21.43 -26.67
N PRO A 101 24.83 -20.98 -27.64
CA PRO A 101 25.36 -20.42 -28.88
C PRO A 101 26.15 -19.14 -28.58
N GLY A 102 27.41 -19.11 -29.02
CA GLY A 102 28.37 -18.04 -28.75
C GLY A 102 28.22 -16.84 -29.68
N TYR A 103 27.01 -16.29 -29.82
CA TYR A 103 26.81 -15.10 -30.64
C TYR A 103 27.52 -13.87 -30.03
N ASP A 104 28.11 -13.01 -30.86
CA ASP A 104 28.91 -11.84 -30.43
C ASP A 104 28.17 -10.85 -29.52
N TYR A 105 26.84 -10.85 -29.58
CA TYR A 105 25.98 -9.99 -28.75
C TYR A 105 25.60 -10.64 -27.42
N LEU A 106 25.76 -11.95 -27.26
CA LEU A 106 25.51 -12.67 -26.01
C LEU A 106 26.74 -12.64 -25.12
N ASN A 107 26.52 -12.61 -23.81
CA ASN A 107 27.57 -12.70 -22.80
C ASN A 107 28.74 -11.71 -22.95
N LYS A 108 28.55 -10.60 -23.69
CA LYS A 108 29.57 -9.56 -23.87
C LYS A 108 29.98 -8.98 -22.52
N ARG A 109 31.29 -8.84 -22.31
CA ARG A 109 31.90 -8.21 -21.13
C ARG A 109 32.92 -7.18 -21.59
N ALA A 110 32.59 -5.89 -21.45
CA ALA A 110 33.54 -4.82 -21.73
C ALA A 110 34.49 -4.56 -20.54
N LYS A 111 33.99 -4.80 -19.32
CA LYS A 111 34.73 -4.73 -18.06
C LYS A 111 34.24 -5.85 -17.13
N PRO A 112 35.10 -6.37 -16.24
CA PRO A 112 34.67 -7.34 -15.23
C PRO A 112 33.69 -6.71 -14.23
N PHE A 113 32.85 -7.53 -13.60
CA PHE A 113 32.06 -7.08 -12.46
C PHE A 113 32.96 -6.98 -11.21
N PRO A 114 32.55 -6.24 -10.17
CA PRO A 114 33.35 -6.07 -8.95
C PRO A 114 33.67 -7.36 -8.17
N TRP A 115 32.97 -8.47 -8.45
CA TRP A 115 33.12 -9.76 -7.77
C TRP A 115 33.55 -10.91 -8.70
N GLY A 116 33.76 -10.65 -10.00
CA GLY A 116 34.13 -11.69 -10.98
C GLY A 116 33.56 -11.43 -12.39
N MET A 117 33.70 -12.41 -13.29
CA MET A 117 33.20 -12.31 -14.67
C MET A 117 31.73 -12.70 -14.82
N ASN A 118 31.25 -13.56 -13.92
CA ASN A 118 29.87 -14.07 -13.92
C ASN A 118 28.90 -13.12 -13.22
N SER A 119 27.64 -13.15 -13.65
CA SER A 119 26.56 -12.35 -13.06
C SER A 119 26.27 -12.74 -11.61
N LEU A 120 25.60 -11.86 -10.86
CA LEU A 120 25.23 -12.12 -9.46
C LEU A 120 24.35 -13.38 -9.29
N PHE A 121 23.43 -13.62 -10.22
CA PHE A 121 22.55 -14.80 -10.24
C PHE A 121 23.01 -15.80 -11.30
N PHE A 122 24.31 -16.11 -11.30
CA PHE A 122 24.87 -17.12 -12.19
C PHE A 122 24.44 -18.53 -11.76
N ASN A 123 23.93 -19.32 -12.71
CA ASN A 123 23.62 -20.74 -12.52
C ASN A 123 24.44 -21.56 -13.55
N PRO A 124 25.37 -22.43 -13.11
CA PRO A 124 26.21 -23.22 -14.02
C PRO A 124 25.41 -24.22 -14.86
N HIS A 125 24.19 -24.58 -14.45
CA HIS A 125 23.33 -25.49 -15.22
C HIS A 125 22.63 -24.82 -16.41
N ALA A 126 22.51 -23.50 -16.42
CA ALA A 126 21.75 -22.75 -17.43
C ALA A 126 22.55 -21.66 -18.14
N ASN A 127 23.59 -21.14 -17.49
CA ASN A 127 24.39 -20.02 -17.99
C ASN A 127 25.80 -20.49 -18.33
N LYS A 128 26.35 -19.94 -19.43
CA LYS A 128 27.76 -20.13 -19.79
C LYS A 128 28.68 -19.49 -18.74
N ASP A 129 29.67 -20.24 -18.25
CA ASP A 129 30.73 -19.68 -17.42
C ASP A 129 31.61 -18.76 -18.28
N MET A 130 31.82 -17.52 -17.82
CA MET A 130 32.64 -16.52 -18.49
C MET A 130 34.08 -16.48 -17.99
N ASN A 131 34.43 -17.31 -17.00
CA ASN A 131 35.82 -17.52 -16.58
C ASN A 131 36.49 -18.67 -17.36
N GLU A 132 35.70 -19.56 -17.96
CA GLU A 132 36.21 -20.65 -18.78
C GLU A 132 36.45 -20.11 -20.20
N ASP A 133 37.68 -20.23 -20.68
CA ASP A 133 38.03 -19.86 -22.04
C ASP A 133 37.30 -20.81 -23.01
N SER A 134 36.57 -20.24 -23.98
CA SER A 134 35.98 -21.04 -25.04
C SER A 134 37.09 -21.58 -25.95
N GLU A 135 37.47 -22.85 -25.74
CA GLU A 135 38.27 -23.63 -26.69
C GLU A 135 37.55 -23.78 -28.04
#